data_AF-A0A9E5N595-F1
#
_entry.id   AF-A0A9E5N595-F1
#
_cell.length_a   1.000
_cell.length_b   1.000
_cell.length_c   1.000
_cell.angle_alpha   90.00
_cell.angle_beta   90.00
_cell.angle_gamma   90.00
#
_symmetry.space_group_name_H-M   'P 1'
#
loop_
_entity.id
_entity.type
_entity.pdbx_description
1 polymer ?
#
loop_
_entity_poly.entity_id
_entity_poly.type
_entity_poly.pdbx_seq_one_letter_code
_entity_poly.pdbx_strand_id
1 'polypeptide(L)'
;MRAFKEDEFLSRMQEIIIERRRKMKISYIFLVVCLVFTFGCAAMAPERGVRQDNIFYSTALPKMGVKISPDFEYIGKAEEKERGKDISGRREHSGVRESYLFGYIEGGKIKKGVIIRIQTIVAKTAFWVPDIFGRVENKLDSGTVKIEGKTYQYVVVASSGIGRKYERDFISSKGYIVPNAFLVKVLGRISGHDDEILTHIVYFEDISHKYSRRDLIDKYTLSNEQKSFLEAFIDRHEKNIQLGKVEVKKEIVVQEKAPKEIAPKEIIPQERADEEIASKEMIAQEKVAKKIAPIATPIDKVVIGVLDFQVGGKSGGADKLKKALIKELGRNTTVKLVDIHEANSLSDLKKFEYLRAEQYGKYYKLDMILHTHYLGGYNLMHDSDNYFNLIDLYTKRVKEVHLELKGPISLRYRGICSKVLVSEDLNRVLREKRKAAGK
;
A
#
# COMPACT_ATOMS: atom_id res chain seq x y z
N MET A 1 30.47 81.85 -38.86
CA MET A 1 29.19 81.50 -38.19
C MET A 1 28.45 80.28 -38.76
N ARG A 2 28.51 79.96 -40.07
CA ARG A 2 27.92 78.71 -40.60
C ARG A 2 28.68 77.43 -40.20
N ALA A 3 30.01 77.43 -40.28
CA ALA A 3 30.84 76.28 -39.90
C ALA A 3 30.66 75.85 -38.42
N PHE A 4 30.47 76.81 -37.50
CA PHE A 4 30.27 76.53 -36.08
C PHE A 4 28.94 75.79 -35.77
N LYS A 5 27.94 75.90 -36.67
CA LYS A 5 26.65 75.19 -36.52
C LYS A 5 26.71 73.74 -37.00
N GLU A 6 27.66 73.41 -37.90
CA GLU A 6 27.84 72.05 -38.40
C GLU A 6 28.50 71.15 -37.35
N ASP A 7 29.49 71.66 -36.62
CA ASP A 7 30.15 70.90 -35.55
C ASP A 7 29.21 70.60 -34.37
N GLU A 8 28.36 71.57 -33.98
CA GLU A 8 27.34 71.36 -32.94
C GLU A 8 26.30 70.32 -33.37
N PHE A 9 25.91 70.33 -34.65
CA PHE A 9 24.97 69.37 -35.21
C PHE A 9 25.55 67.95 -35.25
N LEU A 10 26.81 67.81 -35.69
CA LEU A 10 27.51 66.52 -35.73
C LEU A 10 27.72 65.95 -34.32
N SER A 11 28.04 66.79 -33.34
CA SER A 11 28.18 66.38 -31.93
C SER A 11 26.87 65.84 -31.37
N ARG A 12 25.74 66.55 -31.57
CA ARG A 12 24.41 66.07 -31.14
C ARG A 12 23.99 64.77 -31.83
N MET A 13 24.31 64.61 -33.12
CA MET A 13 24.04 63.37 -33.85
C MET A 13 24.84 62.19 -33.30
N GLN A 14 26.11 62.39 -32.92
CA GLN A 14 26.92 61.36 -32.28
C GLN A 14 26.36 60.95 -30.91
N GLU A 15 25.93 61.90 -30.09
CA GLU A 15 25.28 61.61 -28.80
C GLU A 15 24.00 60.77 -28.96
N ILE A 16 23.13 61.13 -29.92
CA ILE A 16 21.91 60.37 -30.21
C ILE A 16 22.23 58.94 -30.66
N ILE A 17 23.26 58.75 -31.49
CA ILE A 17 23.69 57.42 -31.96
C ILE A 17 24.24 56.59 -30.79
N ILE A 18 25.04 57.19 -29.90
CA ILE A 18 25.59 56.53 -28.70
C ILE A 18 24.45 56.12 -27.76
N GLU A 19 23.49 57.01 -27.51
CA GLU A 19 22.35 56.72 -26.64
C GLU A 19 21.46 55.62 -27.21
N ARG A 20 21.18 55.63 -28.53
CA ARG A 20 20.45 54.54 -29.20
C ARG A 20 21.19 53.20 -29.14
N ARG A 21 22.52 53.20 -29.34
CA ARG A 21 23.33 51.98 -29.19
C ARG A 21 23.33 51.47 -27.75
N ARG A 22 23.35 52.35 -26.74
CA ARG A 22 23.24 51.98 -25.33
C ARG A 22 21.87 51.36 -25.02
N LYS A 23 20.78 51.97 -25.49
CA LYS A 23 19.41 51.44 -25.34
C LYS A 23 19.22 50.09 -26.02
N MET A 24 19.77 49.90 -27.24
CA MET A 24 19.73 48.60 -27.94
C MET A 24 20.54 47.52 -27.21
N LYS A 25 21.72 47.84 -26.68
CA LYS A 25 22.52 46.87 -25.89
C LYS A 25 21.78 46.44 -24.63
N ILE A 26 21.15 47.37 -23.92
CA ILE A 26 20.35 47.06 -22.71
C ILE A 26 19.15 46.18 -23.08
N SER A 27 18.45 46.50 -24.17
CA SER A 27 17.32 45.69 -24.66
C SER A 27 17.76 44.28 -25.08
N TYR A 28 18.91 44.13 -25.73
CA TYR A 28 19.45 42.82 -26.10
C TYR A 28 19.87 41.99 -24.88
N ILE A 29 20.53 42.60 -23.89
CA ILE A 29 20.88 41.92 -22.64
C ILE A 29 19.61 41.47 -21.92
N PHE A 30 18.59 42.33 -21.84
CA PHE A 30 17.31 41.98 -21.24
C PHE A 30 16.63 40.80 -21.97
N LEU A 31 16.63 40.81 -23.31
CA LEU A 31 16.10 39.71 -24.11
C LEU A 31 16.85 38.39 -23.87
N VAL A 32 18.19 38.42 -23.83
CA VAL A 32 19.00 37.22 -23.54
C VAL A 32 18.72 36.70 -22.14
N VAL A 33 18.60 37.58 -21.15
CA VAL A 33 18.26 37.21 -19.76
C VAL A 33 16.86 36.60 -19.70
N CYS A 34 15.85 37.21 -20.34
CA CYS A 34 14.51 36.66 -20.44
C CYS A 34 14.51 35.27 -21.10
N LEU A 35 15.26 35.07 -22.18
CA LEU A 35 15.38 33.77 -22.84
C LEU A 35 15.98 32.73 -21.90
N VAL A 36 17.06 33.04 -21.19
CA VAL A 36 17.68 32.13 -20.20
C VAL A 36 16.69 31.76 -19.09
N PHE A 37 15.88 32.71 -18.60
CA PHE A 37 14.83 32.41 -17.61
C PHE A 37 13.69 31.57 -18.18
N THR A 38 13.32 31.72 -19.45
CA THR A 38 12.28 30.91 -20.09
C THR A 38 12.75 29.49 -20.44
N PHE A 39 14.04 29.28 -20.75
CA PHE A 39 14.60 27.97 -21.07
C PHE A 39 15.13 27.20 -19.84
N GLY A 40 15.36 27.88 -18.71
CA GLY A 40 15.97 27.30 -17.50
C GLY A 40 15.07 26.36 -16.69
N CYS A 41 13.77 26.30 -16.98
CA CYS A 41 12.80 25.49 -16.23
C CYS A 41 12.19 24.34 -17.05
N ALA A 42 12.90 23.81 -18.04
CA ALA A 42 12.63 22.44 -18.49
C ALA A 42 13.01 21.51 -17.33
N ALA A 43 12.11 21.35 -16.37
CA ALA A 43 12.23 20.40 -15.28
C ALA A 43 12.48 19.04 -15.95
N MET A 44 13.71 18.54 -15.84
CA MET A 44 14.08 17.24 -16.39
C MET A 44 13.06 16.25 -15.87
N ALA A 45 12.28 15.68 -16.79
CA ALA A 45 11.28 14.70 -16.43
C ALA A 45 11.98 13.58 -15.64
N PRO A 46 11.36 13.07 -14.57
CA PRO A 46 11.91 11.98 -13.79
C PRO A 46 12.27 10.83 -14.74
N GLU A 47 13.56 10.53 -14.87
CA GLU A 47 14.03 9.50 -15.77
C GLU A 47 14.16 8.18 -15.00
N ARG A 48 13.41 7.18 -15.44
CA ARG A 48 13.46 5.82 -14.95
C ARG A 48 13.61 4.89 -16.14
N GLY A 49 14.52 3.93 -16.05
CA GLY A 49 14.82 3.08 -17.18
C GLY A 49 15.72 1.91 -16.81
N VAL A 50 16.06 1.13 -17.83
CA VAL A 50 16.95 -0.03 -17.74
C VAL A 50 18.04 0.16 -18.79
N ARG A 51 19.30 0.04 -18.38
CA ARG A 51 20.47 0.11 -19.25
C ARG A 51 20.82 -1.28 -19.82
N GLN A 52 21.72 -1.30 -20.80
CA GLN A 52 22.15 -2.53 -21.50
C GLN A 52 22.82 -3.57 -20.57
N ASP A 53 23.24 -3.19 -19.38
CA ASP A 53 23.90 -4.03 -18.38
C ASP A 53 22.95 -4.52 -17.26
N ASN A 54 21.64 -4.57 -17.54
CA ASN A 54 20.60 -4.95 -16.57
C ASN A 54 20.59 -4.09 -15.30
N ILE A 55 21.00 -2.83 -15.43
CA ILE A 55 20.91 -1.86 -14.36
C ILE A 55 19.64 -1.05 -14.53
N PHE A 56 18.70 -1.26 -13.63
CA PHE A 56 17.61 -0.32 -13.43
C PHE A 56 18.15 0.94 -12.75
N TYR A 57 17.71 2.11 -13.21
CA TYR A 57 18.02 3.39 -12.59
C TYR A 57 16.77 4.26 -12.44
N SER A 58 16.75 5.05 -11.37
CA SER A 58 15.77 6.12 -11.14
C SER A 58 16.51 7.39 -10.73
N THR A 59 16.44 8.42 -11.57
CA THR A 59 17.01 9.75 -11.26
C THR A 59 16.10 10.58 -10.36
N ALA A 60 14.82 10.20 -10.28
CA ALA A 60 13.80 10.78 -9.42
C ALA A 60 13.61 10.00 -8.13
N LEU A 61 12.74 10.48 -7.24
CA LEU A 61 12.44 9.78 -5.99
C LEU A 61 11.74 8.42 -6.25
N PRO A 62 12.18 7.33 -5.58
CA PRO A 62 13.46 7.23 -4.85
C PRO A 62 14.65 7.17 -5.80
N LYS A 63 15.69 7.97 -5.50
CA LYS A 63 16.96 7.87 -6.21
C LYS A 63 17.63 6.56 -5.86
N MET A 64 17.73 5.67 -6.83
CA MET A 64 18.29 4.33 -6.65
C MET A 64 18.72 3.74 -7.98
N GLY A 65 19.62 2.77 -7.90
CA GLY A 65 19.79 1.79 -8.96
C GLY A 65 19.83 0.37 -8.43
N VAL A 66 19.46 -0.54 -9.30
CA VAL A 66 19.39 -1.97 -9.00
C VAL A 66 20.08 -2.69 -10.14
N LYS A 67 21.23 -3.29 -9.84
CA LYS A 67 21.94 -4.16 -10.77
C LYS A 67 21.37 -5.57 -10.64
N ILE A 68 20.89 -6.09 -11.75
CA ILE A 68 20.32 -7.43 -11.84
C ILE A 68 21.34 -8.31 -12.57
N SER A 69 21.44 -9.58 -12.17
CA SER A 69 22.33 -10.54 -12.83
C SER A 69 22.14 -10.54 -14.36
N PRO A 70 23.21 -10.68 -15.15
CA PRO A 70 23.13 -10.73 -16.61
C PRO A 70 22.36 -11.95 -17.13
N ASP A 71 22.14 -12.97 -16.29
CA ASP A 71 21.33 -14.14 -16.65
C ASP A 71 19.84 -13.81 -16.89
N PHE A 72 19.38 -12.64 -16.43
CA PHE A 72 17.99 -12.22 -16.62
C PHE A 72 17.86 -11.43 -17.93
N GLU A 73 16.80 -11.68 -18.66
CA GLU A 73 16.39 -10.84 -19.79
C GLU A 73 15.48 -9.72 -19.29
N TYR A 74 15.68 -8.48 -19.77
CA TYR A 74 14.72 -7.40 -19.54
C TYR A 74 13.48 -7.60 -20.42
N ILE A 75 12.35 -7.93 -19.78
CA ILE A 75 11.07 -8.21 -20.46
C ILE A 75 10.39 -6.91 -20.91
N GLY A 76 10.53 -5.84 -20.12
CA GLY A 76 9.98 -4.52 -20.43
C GLY A 76 9.39 -3.77 -19.23
N LYS A 77 8.67 -2.68 -19.55
CA LYS A 77 7.97 -1.82 -18.59
C LYS A 77 6.46 -2.06 -18.69
N ALA A 78 5.83 -2.35 -17.56
CA ALA A 78 4.37 -2.38 -17.41
C ALA A 78 3.92 -1.17 -16.59
N GLU A 79 2.82 -0.53 -16.98
CA GLU A 79 2.25 0.63 -16.28
C GLU A 79 0.75 0.43 -16.04
N GLU A 80 0.29 0.80 -14.86
CA GLU A 80 -1.13 0.82 -14.51
C GLU A 80 -1.46 2.15 -13.83
N LYS A 81 -2.49 2.83 -14.34
CA LYS A 81 -3.10 3.97 -13.65
C LYS A 81 -4.21 3.43 -12.75
N GLU A 82 -3.96 3.48 -11.45
CA GLU A 82 -4.95 3.07 -10.46
C GLU A 82 -5.89 4.25 -10.17
N ARG A 83 -7.19 4.00 -10.31
CA ARG A 83 -8.24 4.84 -9.72
C ARG A 83 -9.00 3.97 -8.75
N GLY A 84 -8.90 4.29 -7.47
CA GLY A 84 -9.66 3.62 -6.43
C GLY A 84 -10.45 4.63 -5.62
N LYS A 85 -11.48 4.14 -4.92
CA LYS A 85 -12.15 4.90 -3.88
C LYS A 85 -11.65 4.39 -2.54
N ASP A 86 -11.49 5.29 -1.57
CA ASP A 86 -11.22 4.92 -0.19
C ASP A 86 -12.32 4.00 0.37
N ILE A 87 -12.08 3.44 1.56
CA ILE A 87 -13.01 2.52 2.23
C ILE A 87 -14.39 3.17 2.42
N SER A 88 -14.45 4.49 2.57
CA SER A 88 -15.70 5.23 2.71
C SER A 88 -16.44 5.45 1.38
N GLY A 89 -15.80 5.16 0.25
CA GLY A 89 -16.32 5.45 -1.08
C GLY A 89 -16.35 6.94 -1.44
N ARG A 90 -15.88 7.83 -0.55
CA ARG A 90 -16.01 9.29 -0.67
C ARG A 90 -14.79 9.95 -1.29
N ARG A 91 -13.60 9.36 -1.15
CA ARG A 91 -12.35 9.94 -1.68
C ARG A 91 -11.78 9.07 -2.77
N GLU A 92 -11.66 9.63 -3.96
CA GLU A 92 -10.91 9.00 -5.03
C GLU A 92 -9.42 9.14 -4.76
N HIS A 93 -8.70 8.02 -4.68
CA HIS A 93 -7.26 8.02 -4.77
C HIS A 93 -6.87 7.66 -6.21
N SER A 94 -5.98 8.45 -6.77
CA SER A 94 -5.31 8.13 -8.02
C SER A 94 -3.85 7.83 -7.73
N GLY A 95 -3.33 6.84 -8.43
CA GLY A 95 -1.92 6.47 -8.35
C GLY A 95 -1.42 5.97 -9.69
N VAL A 96 -0.11 6.08 -9.88
CA VAL A 96 0.58 5.47 -11.03
C VAL A 96 1.47 4.37 -10.48
N ARG A 97 1.35 3.18 -11.08
CA ARG A 97 2.22 2.04 -10.83
C ARG A 97 3.07 1.79 -12.07
N GLU A 98 4.37 1.78 -11.88
CA GLU A 98 5.33 1.39 -12.90
C GLU A 98 6.08 0.15 -12.43
N SER A 99 6.19 -0.85 -13.29
CA SER A 99 6.93 -2.07 -13.03
C SER A 99 7.95 -2.32 -14.14
N TYR A 100 9.19 -2.61 -13.75
CA TYR A 100 10.29 -2.99 -14.64
C TYR A 100 10.57 -4.46 -14.40
N LEU A 101 10.37 -5.28 -15.43
CA LEU A 101 10.31 -6.73 -15.31
C LEU A 101 11.52 -7.39 -15.96
N PHE A 102 12.12 -8.32 -15.24
CA PHE A 102 13.26 -9.11 -15.65
C PHE A 102 12.96 -10.59 -15.41
N GLY A 103 13.38 -11.47 -16.31
CA GLY A 103 13.11 -12.91 -16.20
C GLY A 103 14.22 -13.77 -16.77
N TYR A 104 14.50 -14.87 -16.11
CA TYR A 104 15.23 -16.00 -16.70
C TYR A 104 14.19 -16.94 -17.32
N ILE A 105 14.22 -17.04 -18.65
CA ILE A 105 13.22 -17.73 -19.46
C ILE A 105 13.83 -19.00 -20.03
N GLU A 106 13.16 -20.13 -19.81
CA GLU A 106 13.58 -21.43 -20.32
C GLU A 106 12.38 -22.12 -20.96
N GLY A 107 12.48 -22.46 -22.26
CA GLY A 107 11.37 -23.07 -23.01
C GLY A 107 10.10 -22.21 -23.00
N GLY A 108 10.23 -20.88 -23.05
CA GLY A 108 9.11 -19.93 -22.97
C GLY A 108 8.48 -19.79 -21.58
N LYS A 109 8.97 -20.51 -20.56
CA LYS A 109 8.49 -20.42 -19.18
C LYS A 109 9.43 -19.57 -18.35
N ILE A 110 8.88 -18.67 -17.54
CA ILE A 110 9.69 -17.91 -16.57
C ILE A 110 10.00 -18.80 -15.37
N LYS A 111 11.30 -19.06 -15.12
CA LYS A 111 11.75 -19.86 -13.97
C LYS A 111 12.13 -19.02 -12.76
N LYS A 112 12.67 -17.83 -12.99
CA LYS A 112 12.96 -16.86 -11.92
C LYS A 112 12.90 -15.46 -12.51
N GLY A 113 12.68 -14.45 -11.67
CA GLY A 113 12.58 -13.08 -12.15
C GLY A 113 12.75 -12.03 -11.07
N VAL A 114 12.90 -10.79 -11.54
CA VAL A 114 12.95 -9.59 -10.71
C VAL A 114 11.88 -8.61 -11.21
N ILE A 115 11.08 -8.05 -10.31
CA ILE A 115 10.16 -6.95 -10.60
C ILE A 115 10.53 -5.78 -9.71
N ILE A 116 10.90 -4.66 -10.32
CA ILE A 116 11.08 -3.39 -9.61
C ILE A 116 9.82 -2.58 -9.83
N ARG A 117 9.03 -2.39 -8.77
CA ARG A 117 7.76 -1.69 -8.78
C ARG A 117 7.89 -0.37 -8.04
N ILE A 118 7.46 0.71 -8.69
CA ILE A 118 7.33 2.03 -8.08
C ILE A 118 5.87 2.43 -8.15
N GLN A 119 5.28 2.70 -6.99
CA GLN A 119 3.92 3.18 -6.88
C GLN A 119 3.92 4.58 -6.29
N THR A 120 3.38 5.53 -7.04
CA THR A 120 3.25 6.92 -6.62
C THR A 120 1.78 7.25 -6.40
N ILE A 121 1.45 7.69 -5.19
CA ILE A 121 0.14 8.24 -4.85
C ILE A 121 0.10 9.69 -5.34
N VAL A 122 -0.93 10.05 -6.10
CA VAL A 122 -1.13 11.42 -6.60
C VAL A 122 -2.12 12.20 -5.72
N ALA A 123 -2.97 11.50 -4.96
CA ALA A 123 -3.95 12.12 -4.08
C ALA A 123 -3.31 12.59 -2.76
N LYS A 124 -3.43 13.89 -2.46
CA LYS A 124 -2.88 14.54 -1.26
C LYS A 124 -3.35 13.97 0.09
N THR A 125 -4.41 13.16 0.11
CA THR A 125 -5.00 12.63 1.35
C THR A 125 -4.68 11.17 1.60
N ALA A 126 -3.83 10.54 0.79
CA ALA A 126 -3.48 9.13 0.92
C ALA A 126 -1.98 9.00 1.19
N PHE A 127 -1.64 8.09 2.09
CA PHE A 127 -0.28 7.80 2.51
C PHE A 127 -0.09 6.29 2.66
N TRP A 128 1.15 5.83 2.57
CA TRP A 128 1.48 4.44 2.85
C TRP A 128 1.57 4.19 4.36
N VAL A 129 0.98 3.09 4.83
CA VAL A 129 1.10 2.68 6.24
C VAL A 129 2.52 2.18 6.50
N PRO A 130 3.17 2.53 7.63
CA PRO A 130 4.56 2.16 7.89
C PRO A 130 4.85 0.66 7.81
N ASP A 131 3.93 -0.20 8.26
CA ASP A 131 4.07 -1.66 8.14
C ASP A 131 3.60 -2.14 6.76
N ILE A 132 4.55 -2.18 5.81
CA ILE A 132 4.30 -2.50 4.40
C ILE A 132 3.74 -3.91 4.24
N PHE A 133 4.20 -4.83 5.09
CA PHE A 133 3.87 -6.26 5.00
C PHE A 133 3.00 -6.76 6.16
N GLY A 134 2.37 -5.86 6.92
CA GLY A 134 1.54 -6.21 8.07
C GLY A 134 0.35 -7.10 7.74
N ARG A 135 -0.14 -7.00 6.49
CA ARG A 135 -1.27 -7.78 5.97
C ARG A 135 -0.85 -9.07 5.24
N VAL A 136 0.44 -9.36 5.16
CA VAL A 136 0.91 -10.58 4.50
C VAL A 136 0.81 -11.74 5.49
N GLU A 137 -0.04 -12.71 5.19
CA GLU A 137 -0.17 -13.95 5.95
C GLU A 137 0.92 -14.95 5.54
N ASN A 138 1.15 -15.98 6.36
CA ASN A 138 2.03 -17.11 6.03
C ASN A 138 3.45 -16.69 5.63
N LYS A 139 4.04 -15.78 6.43
CA LYS A 139 5.40 -15.30 6.25
C LYS A 139 6.38 -16.42 6.57
N LEU A 140 7.15 -16.85 5.58
CA LEU A 140 8.25 -17.80 5.78
C LEU A 140 9.46 -17.11 6.40
N ASP A 141 9.63 -15.83 6.08
CA ASP A 141 10.59 -14.96 6.73
C ASP A 141 10.15 -13.49 6.60
N SER A 142 10.58 -12.65 7.53
CA SER A 142 10.32 -11.21 7.43
C SER A 142 11.20 -10.42 8.39
N GLY A 143 11.49 -9.17 8.04
CA GLY A 143 12.26 -8.30 8.92
C GLY A 143 12.58 -6.97 8.27
N THR A 144 13.68 -6.37 8.70
CA THR A 144 14.24 -5.17 8.09
C THR A 144 15.70 -5.41 7.72
N VAL A 145 16.14 -4.73 6.67
CA VAL A 145 17.54 -4.74 6.21
C VAL A 145 17.97 -3.33 5.86
N LYS A 146 19.21 -2.97 6.20
CA LYS A 146 19.80 -1.68 5.81
C LYS A 146 20.65 -1.88 4.57
N ILE A 147 20.36 -1.11 3.53
CA ILE A 147 21.06 -1.17 2.25
C ILE A 147 21.44 0.26 1.89
N GLU A 148 22.73 0.55 1.84
CA GLU A 148 23.28 1.90 1.65
C GLU A 148 22.70 2.94 2.63
N GLY A 149 22.56 2.55 3.90
CA GLY A 149 21.99 3.42 4.94
C GLY A 149 20.48 3.61 4.85
N LYS A 150 19.80 3.02 3.86
CA LYS A 150 18.34 3.04 3.74
C LYS A 150 17.74 1.77 4.32
N THR A 151 16.73 1.90 5.16
CA THR A 151 15.99 0.75 5.71
C THR A 151 14.95 0.27 4.70
N TYR A 152 14.97 -1.02 4.42
CA TYR A 152 13.93 -1.75 3.71
C TYR A 152 13.27 -2.72 4.67
N GLN A 153 11.95 -2.85 4.61
CA GLN A 153 11.26 -4.01 5.16
C GLN A 153 11.36 -5.14 4.13
N TYR A 154 11.32 -6.39 4.59
CA TYR A 154 11.22 -7.52 3.68
C TYR A 154 10.26 -8.59 4.18
N VAL A 155 9.77 -9.36 3.24
CA VAL A 155 8.99 -10.57 3.49
C VAL A 155 9.33 -11.65 2.47
N VAL A 156 9.35 -12.90 2.91
CA VAL A 156 9.46 -14.09 2.07
C VAL A 156 8.19 -14.92 2.22
N VAL A 157 7.57 -15.28 1.10
CA VAL A 157 6.31 -16.04 1.05
C VAL A 157 6.30 -17.02 -0.11
N ALA A 158 5.56 -18.13 0.04
CA ALA A 158 5.13 -18.93 -1.09
C ALA A 158 3.84 -18.34 -1.68
N SER A 159 3.81 -18.13 -3.00
CA SER A 159 2.69 -17.51 -3.71
C SER A 159 2.23 -18.37 -4.88
N SER A 160 0.93 -18.32 -5.20
CA SER A 160 0.36 -19.04 -6.36
C SER A 160 0.53 -18.28 -7.69
N GLY A 161 1.29 -17.18 -7.67
CA GLY A 161 1.56 -16.37 -8.83
C GLY A 161 2.55 -15.25 -8.51
N ILE A 162 3.10 -14.66 -9.55
CA ILE A 162 3.97 -13.48 -9.42
C ILE A 162 3.16 -12.20 -9.57
N GLY A 163 3.58 -11.19 -8.82
CA GLY A 163 3.16 -9.81 -9.05
C GLY A 163 1.66 -9.53 -8.96
N ARG A 164 1.27 -8.40 -9.55
CA ARG A 164 -0.10 -7.92 -9.71
C ARG A 164 -0.68 -8.41 -11.03
N LYS A 165 -1.99 -8.22 -11.22
CA LYS A 165 -2.69 -8.65 -12.44
C LYS A 165 -2.10 -8.02 -13.71
N TYR A 166 -1.91 -6.69 -13.73
CA TYR A 166 -1.36 -5.99 -14.90
C TYR A 166 0.05 -6.47 -15.29
N GLU A 167 0.88 -6.86 -14.31
CA GLU A 167 2.22 -7.41 -14.56
C GLU A 167 2.14 -8.79 -15.21
N ARG A 168 1.25 -9.66 -14.73
CA ARG A 168 1.03 -10.98 -15.34
C ARG A 168 0.43 -10.87 -16.73
N ASP A 169 -0.52 -9.96 -16.92
CA ASP A 169 -1.14 -9.69 -18.22
C ASP A 169 -0.06 -9.19 -19.21
N PHE A 170 0.85 -8.32 -18.76
CA PHE A 170 1.99 -7.84 -19.55
C PHE A 170 2.98 -8.96 -19.89
N ILE A 171 3.36 -9.80 -18.93
CA ILE A 171 4.25 -10.95 -19.19
C ILE A 171 3.62 -11.90 -20.20
N SER A 172 2.32 -12.19 -20.04
CA SER A 172 1.59 -13.09 -20.93
C SER A 172 1.46 -12.52 -22.34
N SER A 173 1.29 -11.20 -22.48
CA SER A 173 1.24 -10.53 -23.79
C SER A 173 2.58 -10.54 -24.54
N LYS A 174 3.68 -10.79 -23.84
CA LYS A 174 5.00 -11.06 -24.43
C LYS A 174 5.20 -12.53 -24.84
N GLY A 175 4.20 -13.39 -24.64
CA GLY A 175 4.25 -14.81 -25.01
C GLY A 175 4.89 -15.72 -23.96
N TYR A 176 5.23 -15.19 -22.78
CA TYR A 176 5.82 -15.99 -21.72
C TYR A 176 4.77 -16.69 -20.85
N ILE A 177 5.09 -17.90 -20.43
CA ILE A 177 4.25 -18.72 -19.54
C ILE A 177 4.70 -18.49 -18.09
N VAL A 178 3.75 -18.17 -17.23
CA VAL A 178 3.96 -17.98 -15.78
C VAL A 178 3.52 -19.24 -15.04
N PRO A 179 4.42 -19.93 -14.30
CA PRO A 179 4.06 -21.02 -13.41
C PRO A 179 3.00 -20.68 -12.36
N ASN A 180 2.51 -21.68 -11.63
CA ASN A 180 1.44 -21.53 -10.63
C ASN A 180 1.93 -21.55 -9.17
N ALA A 181 3.23 -21.70 -8.92
CA ALA A 181 3.80 -21.74 -7.58
C ALA A 181 5.20 -21.11 -7.57
N PHE A 182 5.40 -20.13 -6.69
CA PHE A 182 6.66 -19.42 -6.54
C PHE A 182 7.05 -19.24 -5.09
N LEU A 183 8.34 -19.22 -4.82
CA LEU A 183 8.90 -18.61 -3.63
C LEU A 183 9.27 -17.16 -3.96
N VAL A 184 8.84 -16.21 -3.14
CA VAL A 184 8.91 -14.78 -3.44
C VAL A 184 9.53 -14.03 -2.26
N LYS A 185 10.59 -13.26 -2.50
CA LYS A 185 11.16 -12.28 -1.56
C LYS A 185 10.83 -10.88 -2.04
N VAL A 186 10.23 -10.06 -1.19
CA VAL A 186 9.91 -8.67 -1.50
C VAL A 186 10.68 -7.77 -0.54
N LEU A 187 11.46 -6.84 -1.09
CA LEU A 187 12.01 -5.70 -0.36
C LEU A 187 11.08 -4.50 -0.57
N GLY A 188 10.59 -3.88 0.49
CA GLY A 188 9.68 -2.75 0.47
C GLY A 188 10.27 -1.52 1.15
N ARG A 189 10.09 -0.35 0.55
CA ARG A 189 10.47 0.94 1.16
C ARG A 189 9.49 2.04 0.77
N ILE A 190 9.07 2.81 1.76
CA ILE A 190 8.31 4.05 1.60
C ILE A 190 9.30 5.22 1.53
N SER A 191 9.00 6.18 0.67
CA SER A 191 9.79 7.39 0.46
C SER A 191 8.91 8.50 -0.13
N GLY A 192 9.40 9.75 -0.10
CA GLY A 192 8.62 10.91 -0.54
C GLY A 192 8.62 12.00 0.54
N HIS A 193 7.98 13.13 0.27
CA HIS A 193 7.79 14.17 1.30
C HIS A 193 6.69 13.78 2.30
N ASP A 194 5.67 13.07 1.81
CA ASP A 194 4.44 12.69 2.51
C ASP A 194 4.22 11.17 2.43
N ASP A 195 5.31 10.39 2.38
CA ASP A 195 5.27 8.95 2.22
C ASP A 195 4.43 8.52 1.00
N GLU A 196 4.51 9.29 -0.11
CA GLU A 196 3.66 9.09 -1.28
C GLU A 196 4.20 8.03 -2.26
N ILE A 197 5.45 7.59 -2.12
CA ILE A 197 6.11 6.64 -3.03
C ILE A 197 6.45 5.34 -2.30
N LEU A 198 5.82 4.24 -2.73
CA LEU A 198 6.15 2.88 -2.31
C LEU A 198 6.96 2.18 -3.39
N THR A 199 8.13 1.69 -3.01
CA THR A 199 8.99 0.89 -3.89
C THR A 199 9.03 -0.55 -3.41
N HIS A 200 8.82 -1.47 -4.34
CA HIS A 200 9.03 -2.89 -4.11
C HIS A 200 10.09 -3.43 -5.08
N ILE A 201 11.02 -4.23 -4.56
CA ILE A 201 11.90 -5.08 -5.37
C ILE A 201 11.51 -6.52 -5.06
N VAL A 202 10.96 -7.19 -6.06
CA VAL A 202 10.40 -8.54 -5.92
C VAL A 202 11.33 -9.50 -6.64
N TYR A 203 11.93 -10.44 -5.93
CA TYR A 203 12.61 -11.60 -6.49
C TYR A 203 11.71 -12.83 -6.35
N PHE A 204 11.68 -13.68 -7.37
CA PHE A 204 10.90 -14.91 -7.32
C PHE A 204 11.56 -16.06 -8.07
N GLU A 205 11.30 -17.28 -7.63
CA GLU A 205 11.71 -18.54 -8.28
C GLU A 205 10.52 -19.50 -8.36
N ASP A 206 10.37 -20.16 -9.50
CA ASP A 206 9.40 -21.24 -9.76
C ASP A 206 9.76 -22.46 -8.91
N ILE A 207 8.85 -22.84 -8.04
CA ILE A 207 9.01 -24.00 -7.15
C ILE A 207 8.16 -25.20 -7.58
N SER A 208 7.34 -25.05 -8.63
CA SER A 208 6.32 -26.05 -9.02
C SER A 208 6.87 -27.42 -9.40
N HIS A 209 8.16 -27.50 -9.70
CA HIS A 209 8.87 -28.75 -9.99
C HIS A 209 9.18 -29.59 -8.74
N LYS A 210 9.21 -28.97 -7.55
CA LYS A 210 9.62 -29.62 -6.30
C LYS A 210 8.59 -29.48 -5.18
N TYR A 211 7.94 -28.32 -5.08
CA TYR A 211 7.00 -27.99 -4.02
C TYR A 211 5.75 -27.33 -4.58
N SER A 212 4.62 -27.61 -3.95
CA SER A 212 3.42 -26.80 -4.05
C SER A 212 3.53 -25.61 -3.08
N ARG A 213 2.70 -24.58 -3.31
CA ARG A 213 2.56 -23.48 -2.34
C ARG A 213 2.18 -23.98 -0.94
N ARG A 214 1.40 -25.08 -0.86
CA ARG A 214 0.89 -25.61 0.42
C ARG A 214 1.97 -26.28 1.26
N ASP A 215 3.06 -26.68 0.63
CA ASP A 215 4.19 -27.29 1.34
C ASP A 215 5.02 -26.24 2.09
N LEU A 216 4.85 -24.95 1.76
CA LEU A 216 5.62 -23.82 2.29
C LEU A 216 4.69 -22.73 2.85
N ILE A 217 3.82 -23.08 3.80
CA ILE A 217 2.88 -22.13 4.44
C ILE A 217 3.45 -21.56 5.76
N ASP A 218 4.01 -22.41 6.61
CA ASP A 218 4.41 -22.02 7.97
C ASP A 218 5.88 -22.37 8.24
N LYS A 219 6.66 -21.31 8.54
CA LYS A 219 8.09 -21.37 8.90
C LYS A 219 8.37 -22.40 9.99
N TYR A 220 7.47 -22.56 10.96
CA TYR A 220 7.67 -23.43 12.12
C TYR A 220 7.46 -24.91 11.81
N THR A 221 6.77 -25.21 10.70
CA THR A 221 6.45 -26.58 10.27
C THR A 221 7.36 -27.10 9.16
N LEU A 222 8.29 -26.27 8.67
CA LEU A 222 9.17 -26.66 7.58
C LEU A 222 10.10 -27.81 7.98
N SER A 223 10.22 -28.81 7.11
CA SER A 223 11.25 -29.85 7.21
C SER A 223 12.65 -29.25 7.05
N ASN A 224 13.70 -29.97 7.47
CA ASN A 224 15.08 -29.50 7.30
C ASN A 224 15.44 -29.26 5.83
N GLU A 225 14.95 -30.11 4.92
CA GLU A 225 15.16 -29.93 3.48
C GLU A 225 14.51 -28.63 2.96
N GLN A 226 13.30 -28.32 3.43
CA GLN A 226 12.59 -27.09 3.05
C GLN A 226 13.27 -25.84 3.62
N LYS A 227 13.82 -25.92 4.84
CA LYS A 227 14.62 -24.84 5.44
C LYS A 227 15.88 -24.58 4.62
N SER A 228 16.65 -25.62 4.29
CA SER A 228 17.84 -25.48 3.44
C SER A 228 17.50 -24.96 2.04
N PHE A 229 16.34 -25.35 1.48
CA PHE A 229 15.86 -24.79 0.22
C PHE A 229 15.55 -23.29 0.32
N LEU A 230 14.90 -22.86 1.42
CA LEU A 230 14.59 -21.46 1.70
C LEU A 230 15.85 -20.61 1.91
N GLU A 231 16.83 -21.13 2.65
CA GLU A 231 18.14 -20.49 2.83
C GLU A 231 18.85 -20.31 1.49
N ALA A 232 18.94 -21.37 0.68
CA ALA A 232 19.56 -21.30 -0.63
C ALA A 232 18.83 -20.32 -1.58
N PHE A 233 17.52 -20.16 -1.44
CA PHE A 233 16.76 -19.14 -2.17
C PHE A 233 17.14 -17.71 -1.75
N ILE A 234 17.34 -17.48 -0.45
CA ILE A 234 17.80 -16.18 0.08
C ILE A 234 19.20 -15.85 -0.45
N ASP A 235 20.12 -16.81 -0.46
CA ASP A 235 21.47 -16.62 -1.00
C ASP A 235 21.45 -16.30 -2.50
N ARG A 236 20.61 -17.00 -3.27
CA ARG A 236 20.42 -16.72 -4.70
C ARG A 236 19.82 -15.34 -4.95
N HIS A 237 18.88 -14.88 -4.13
CA HIS A 237 18.38 -13.51 -4.19
C HIS A 237 19.54 -12.50 -4.06
N GLU A 238 20.40 -12.66 -3.06
CA GLU A 238 21.51 -11.73 -2.79
C GLU A 238 22.57 -11.74 -3.89
N LYS A 239 22.80 -12.91 -4.51
CA LYS A 239 23.69 -13.02 -5.67
C LYS A 239 23.12 -12.35 -6.93
N ASN A 240 21.80 -12.41 -7.12
CA ASN A 240 21.16 -11.96 -8.37
C ASN A 240 20.73 -10.48 -8.35
N ILE A 241 20.63 -9.86 -7.17
CA ILE A 241 20.20 -8.47 -7.02
C ILE A 241 21.22 -7.71 -6.16
N GLN A 242 21.84 -6.70 -6.76
CA GLN A 242 22.71 -5.76 -6.05
C GLN A 242 22.07 -4.38 -6.06
N LEU A 243 21.80 -3.87 -4.86
CA LEU A 243 21.27 -2.52 -4.66
C LEU A 243 22.41 -1.55 -4.43
N GLY A 244 22.42 -0.45 -5.19
CA GLY A 244 23.51 0.51 -5.14
C GLY A 244 23.12 1.92 -5.57
N LYS A 245 23.93 2.91 -5.17
CA LYS A 245 24.03 4.19 -5.82
C LYS A 245 24.67 3.93 -7.17
N VAL A 246 23.83 3.78 -8.18
CA VAL A 246 24.31 3.88 -9.54
C VAL A 246 24.71 5.33 -9.72
N GLU A 247 26.02 5.57 -9.67
CA GLU A 247 26.58 6.77 -10.25
C GLU A 247 26.23 6.72 -11.72
N VAL A 248 25.12 7.38 -12.07
CA VAL A 248 24.84 7.75 -13.43
C VAL A 248 25.95 8.72 -13.78
N LYS A 249 27.10 8.19 -14.21
CA LYS A 249 28.01 8.93 -15.08
C LYS A 249 27.11 9.34 -16.22
N LYS A 250 26.69 10.60 -16.19
CA LYS A 250 26.15 11.24 -17.36
C LYS A 250 27.29 11.08 -18.35
N GLU A 251 27.19 10.10 -19.24
CA GLU A 251 27.77 10.26 -20.56
C GLU A 251 27.03 11.46 -21.11
N ILE A 252 27.55 12.64 -20.76
CA ILE A 252 27.27 13.83 -21.49
C ILE A 252 27.79 13.44 -22.86
N VAL A 253 26.88 13.19 -23.79
CA VAL A 253 27.21 13.32 -25.21
C VAL A 253 27.58 14.80 -25.34
N VAL A 254 28.85 15.10 -25.09
CA VAL A 254 29.39 16.45 -25.07
C VAL A 254 29.37 16.90 -26.53
N GLN A 255 28.33 17.64 -26.90
CA GLN A 255 28.53 18.71 -27.86
C GLN A 255 29.35 19.78 -27.12
N GLU A 256 30.60 19.90 -27.54
CA GLU A 256 31.65 20.73 -26.97
C GLU A 256 31.18 22.19 -26.79
N LYS A 257 31.03 22.65 -25.54
CA LYS A 257 31.03 24.07 -25.21
C LYS A 257 31.48 24.34 -23.77
N ALA A 258 32.36 25.34 -23.66
CA ALA A 258 33.23 25.67 -22.53
C ALA A 258 32.52 26.12 -21.23
N PRO A 259 33.18 26.01 -20.04
CA PRO A 259 32.53 26.16 -18.75
C PRO A 259 32.54 27.60 -18.22
N LYS A 260 31.47 27.97 -17.48
CA LYS A 260 31.44 29.14 -16.59
C LYS A 260 30.99 28.73 -15.19
N GLU A 261 31.73 29.26 -14.23
CA GLU A 261 31.74 29.01 -12.79
C GLU A 261 30.71 29.89 -12.06
N ILE A 262 29.91 29.33 -11.14
CA ILE A 262 29.05 30.10 -10.21
C ILE A 262 29.06 29.42 -8.83
N ALA A 263 29.28 30.25 -7.80
CA ALA A 263 29.43 29.91 -6.38
C ALA A 263 28.08 29.75 -5.62
N PRO A 264 28.08 29.15 -4.41
CA PRO A 264 26.86 28.70 -3.73
C PRO A 264 26.27 29.72 -2.73
N LYS A 265 24.94 29.63 -2.51
CA LYS A 265 24.17 30.45 -1.55
C LYS A 265 23.65 29.60 -0.38
N GLU A 266 23.69 30.23 0.79
CA GLU A 266 23.45 29.73 2.15
C GLU A 266 21.95 29.56 2.47
N ILE A 267 21.60 28.59 3.34
CA ILE A 267 20.24 28.21 3.73
C ILE A 267 20.06 28.43 5.24
N ILE A 268 18.99 29.11 5.65
CA ILE A 268 18.56 29.30 7.05
C ILE A 268 17.50 28.25 7.41
N PRO A 269 17.51 27.63 8.61
CA PRO A 269 16.52 26.64 9.01
C PRO A 269 15.30 27.26 9.71
N GLN A 270 14.12 26.69 9.46
CA GLN A 270 12.86 27.06 10.10
C GLN A 270 12.27 25.82 10.80
N GLU A 271 11.96 25.99 12.08
CA GLU A 271 11.56 24.95 13.05
C GLU A 271 10.03 24.74 13.06
N ARG A 272 9.57 23.49 13.24
CA ARG A 272 8.15 23.06 13.18
C ARG A 272 7.53 22.95 14.57
N ALA A 273 6.22 23.20 14.64
CA ALA A 273 5.33 22.91 15.75
C ALA A 273 4.27 21.88 15.30
N ASP A 274 4.29 20.67 15.87
CA ASP A 274 3.36 19.58 15.55
C ASP A 274 2.95 18.80 16.82
N GLU A 275 2.06 19.36 17.65
CA GLU A 275 1.40 18.61 18.75
C GLU A 275 -0.13 18.86 18.86
N GLU A 276 -0.73 19.70 18.01
CA GLU A 276 -2.12 20.17 18.22
C GLU A 276 -3.22 19.37 17.49
N ILE A 277 -2.87 18.34 16.70
CA ILE A 277 -3.83 17.68 15.78
C ILE A 277 -4.54 16.47 16.40
N ALA A 278 -3.92 15.75 17.34
CA ALA A 278 -4.49 14.52 17.93
C ALA A 278 -5.69 14.77 18.87
N SER A 279 -5.79 15.96 19.47
CA SER A 279 -6.86 16.30 20.42
C SER A 279 -8.18 16.70 19.74
N LYS A 280 -8.12 17.21 18.50
CA LYS A 280 -9.31 17.70 17.76
C LYS A 280 -10.17 16.59 17.16
N GLU A 281 -9.59 15.43 16.86
CA GLU A 281 -10.33 14.29 16.27
C GLU A 281 -11.16 13.53 17.32
N MET A 282 -10.71 13.49 18.59
CA MET A 282 -11.43 12.86 19.70
C MET A 282 -12.73 13.61 20.07
N ILE A 283 -12.72 14.94 20.03
CA ILE A 283 -13.88 15.78 20.42
C ILE A 283 -15.01 15.71 19.38
N ALA A 284 -14.68 15.42 18.12
CA ALA A 284 -15.66 15.32 17.04
C ALA A 284 -16.53 14.05 17.13
N GLN A 285 -15.99 12.94 17.64
CA GLN A 285 -16.69 11.65 17.75
C GLN A 285 -17.71 11.63 18.90
N GLU A 286 -17.42 12.33 20.00
CA GLU A 286 -18.32 12.43 21.16
C GLU A 286 -19.62 13.20 20.82
N LYS A 287 -19.58 14.14 19.86
CA LYS A 287 -20.74 14.95 19.47
C LYS A 287 -21.77 14.23 18.60
N VAL A 288 -21.36 13.23 17.81
CA VAL A 288 -22.29 12.46 16.94
C VAL A 288 -23.12 11.44 17.74
N ALA A 289 -22.60 11.03 18.91
CA ALA A 289 -23.13 9.97 19.74
C ALA A 289 -24.34 10.34 20.65
N LYS A 290 -24.64 11.63 20.81
CA LYS A 290 -25.57 12.12 21.85
C LYS A 290 -27.08 11.90 21.56
N LYS A 291 -27.46 11.07 20.59
CA LYS A 291 -28.86 10.97 20.13
C LYS A 291 -29.55 9.60 20.30
N ILE A 292 -28.93 8.62 20.95
CA ILE A 292 -29.55 7.31 21.19
C ILE A 292 -29.80 7.15 22.70
N ALA A 293 -31.05 7.29 23.13
CA ALA A 293 -31.43 6.99 24.50
C ALA A 293 -31.20 5.49 24.79
N PRO A 294 -30.51 5.12 25.87
CA PRO A 294 -30.21 3.73 26.15
C PRO A 294 -31.47 2.98 26.57
N ILE A 295 -32.01 2.16 25.66
CA ILE A 295 -33.07 1.20 25.99
C ILE A 295 -32.50 0.18 26.99
N ALA A 296 -33.10 0.08 28.17
CA ALA A 296 -32.73 -0.92 29.17
C ALA A 296 -32.84 -2.33 28.55
N THR A 297 -31.72 -3.07 28.54
CA THR A 297 -31.71 -4.41 27.96
C THR A 297 -32.01 -5.43 29.06
N PRO A 298 -32.92 -6.40 28.83
CA PRO A 298 -33.18 -7.47 29.79
C PRO A 298 -31.91 -8.24 30.15
N ILE A 299 -31.74 -8.57 31.42
CA ILE A 299 -30.56 -9.30 31.95
C ILE A 299 -30.45 -10.69 31.31
N ASP A 300 -31.57 -11.29 30.90
CA ASP A 300 -31.62 -12.62 30.28
C ASP A 300 -31.35 -12.63 28.76
N LYS A 301 -30.84 -11.52 28.22
CA LYS A 301 -30.44 -11.43 26.83
C LYS A 301 -28.96 -11.08 26.69
N VAL A 302 -28.29 -11.78 25.79
CA VAL A 302 -26.94 -11.43 25.33
C VAL A 302 -27.06 -10.41 24.21
N VAL A 303 -26.37 -9.28 24.33
CA VAL A 303 -26.29 -8.23 23.33
C VAL A 303 -25.07 -8.46 22.47
N ILE A 304 -25.26 -8.81 21.20
CA ILE A 304 -24.17 -9.05 20.27
C ILE A 304 -24.14 -7.93 19.25
N GLY A 305 -23.02 -7.21 19.20
CA GLY A 305 -22.74 -6.22 18.17
C GLY A 305 -22.27 -6.88 16.87
N VAL A 306 -22.87 -6.58 15.73
CA VAL A 306 -22.44 -7.10 14.43
C VAL A 306 -21.70 -5.99 13.67
N LEU A 307 -20.39 -6.13 13.50
CA LEU A 307 -19.58 -5.16 12.77
C LEU A 307 -19.80 -5.24 11.26
N ASP A 308 -19.57 -4.14 10.56
CA ASP A 308 -19.62 -4.11 9.10
C ASP A 308 -18.57 -5.04 8.48
N PHE A 309 -18.98 -5.75 7.43
CA PHE A 309 -18.12 -6.71 6.74
C PHE A 309 -17.22 -5.99 5.76
N GLN A 310 -15.90 -6.16 5.90
CA GLN A 310 -14.94 -5.76 4.88
C GLN A 310 -14.94 -6.81 3.75
N VAL A 311 -15.80 -6.62 2.76
CA VAL A 311 -15.81 -7.46 1.55
C VAL A 311 -14.99 -6.78 0.47
N GLY A 312 -13.93 -7.44 0.01
CA GLY A 312 -13.17 -7.00 -1.17
C GLY A 312 -14.02 -7.16 -2.42
N GLY A 313 -14.83 -6.16 -2.78
CA GLY A 313 -15.68 -6.17 -3.98
C GLY A 313 -16.81 -5.14 -3.93
N LYS A 314 -17.63 -5.06 -5.00
CA LYS A 314 -18.76 -4.11 -5.09
C LYS A 314 -19.62 -4.15 -3.81
N SER A 315 -19.79 -3.00 -3.17
CA SER A 315 -20.35 -2.78 -1.82
C SER A 315 -21.72 -3.43 -1.53
N GLY A 316 -22.48 -3.85 -2.54
CA GLY A 316 -23.80 -4.44 -2.37
C GLY A 316 -23.85 -5.85 -1.77
N GLY A 317 -22.74 -6.60 -1.77
CA GLY A 317 -22.71 -7.97 -1.22
C GLY A 317 -22.62 -8.02 0.31
N ALA A 318 -21.80 -7.13 0.90
CA ALA A 318 -21.53 -7.06 2.33
C ALA A 318 -22.78 -6.75 3.15
N ASP A 319 -23.51 -5.71 2.77
CA ASP A 319 -24.73 -5.26 3.45
C ASP A 319 -25.85 -6.32 3.40
N LYS A 320 -26.04 -6.96 2.24
CA LYS A 320 -27.00 -8.06 2.09
C LYS A 320 -26.63 -9.24 3.00
N LEU A 321 -25.34 -9.57 3.08
CA LEU A 321 -24.84 -10.62 3.96
C LEU A 321 -25.06 -10.26 5.43
N LYS A 322 -24.81 -9.00 5.82
CA LYS A 322 -24.96 -8.52 7.20
C LYS A 322 -26.42 -8.56 7.64
N LYS A 323 -27.31 -8.04 6.79
CA LYS A 323 -28.77 -8.08 7.01
C LYS A 323 -29.30 -9.50 7.13
N ALA A 324 -28.82 -10.42 6.30
CA ALA A 324 -29.23 -11.83 6.38
C ALA A 324 -28.73 -12.51 7.66
N LEU A 325 -27.50 -12.22 8.10
CA LEU A 325 -26.97 -12.70 9.37
C LEU A 325 -27.77 -12.16 10.56
N ILE A 326 -28.04 -10.85 10.58
CA ILE A 326 -28.82 -10.21 11.63
C ILE A 326 -30.24 -10.80 11.70
N LYS A 327 -30.87 -10.99 10.55
CA LYS A 327 -32.21 -11.59 10.46
C LYS A 327 -32.24 -13.01 11.02
N GLU A 328 -31.23 -13.82 10.74
CA GLU A 328 -31.20 -15.21 11.20
C GLU A 328 -30.88 -15.32 12.70
N LEU A 329 -29.85 -14.61 13.17
CA LEU A 329 -29.49 -14.58 14.61
C LEU A 329 -30.60 -13.96 15.46
N GLY A 330 -31.33 -12.99 14.92
CA GLY A 330 -32.44 -12.31 15.60
C GLY A 330 -33.66 -13.19 15.85
N ARG A 331 -33.72 -14.39 15.26
CA ARG A 331 -34.75 -15.39 15.59
C ARG A 331 -34.57 -15.99 16.99
N ASN A 332 -33.38 -15.88 17.59
CA ASN A 332 -33.16 -16.33 18.95
C ASN A 332 -33.65 -15.30 19.97
N THR A 333 -34.57 -15.71 20.82
CA THR A 333 -35.14 -14.86 21.88
C THR A 333 -34.13 -14.46 22.96
N THR A 334 -33.04 -15.22 23.13
CA THR A 334 -31.97 -14.96 24.11
C THR A 334 -30.90 -14.00 23.59
N VAL A 335 -30.93 -13.63 22.31
CA VAL A 335 -29.95 -12.72 21.71
C VAL A 335 -30.62 -11.44 21.24
N LYS A 336 -30.03 -10.30 21.60
CA LYS A 336 -30.35 -8.99 21.02
C LYS A 336 -29.18 -8.58 20.14
N LEU A 337 -29.46 -8.25 18.89
CA LEU A 337 -28.42 -7.82 17.96
C LEU A 337 -28.38 -6.29 17.89
N VAL A 338 -27.18 -5.76 17.83
CA VAL A 338 -26.92 -4.34 17.57
C VAL A 338 -26.10 -4.24 16.30
N ASP A 339 -26.64 -3.51 15.33
CA ASP A 339 -25.92 -3.21 14.10
C ASP A 339 -24.87 -2.12 14.38
N ILE A 340 -23.60 -2.44 14.14
CA ILE A 340 -22.49 -1.51 14.34
C ILE A 340 -21.93 -1.13 12.97
N HIS A 341 -22.15 0.13 12.57
CA HIS A 341 -21.76 0.68 11.27
C HIS A 341 -20.28 1.10 11.19
N GLU A 342 -19.48 0.78 12.22
CA GLU A 342 -18.05 1.03 12.20
C GLU A 342 -17.31 -0.16 11.58
N ALA A 343 -16.58 0.09 10.50
CA ALA A 343 -15.70 -0.89 9.89
C ALA A 343 -14.35 -0.88 10.61
N ASN A 344 -14.08 -1.86 11.47
CA ASN A 344 -12.74 -2.15 11.97
C ASN A 344 -12.37 -3.56 11.54
N SER A 345 -11.14 -3.75 11.05
CA SER A 345 -10.62 -5.09 10.85
C SER A 345 -10.32 -5.73 12.22
N LEU A 346 -10.33 -7.07 12.28
CA LEU A 346 -9.87 -7.79 13.46
C LEU A 346 -8.44 -7.41 13.83
N SER A 347 -7.59 -7.15 12.83
CA SER A 347 -6.23 -6.66 13.02
C SER A 347 -6.19 -5.30 13.70
N ASP A 348 -7.11 -4.40 13.37
CA ASP A 348 -7.23 -3.10 14.06
C ASP A 348 -7.67 -3.29 15.51
N LEU A 349 -8.64 -4.18 15.77
CA LEU A 349 -9.07 -4.49 17.13
C LEU A 349 -7.93 -5.10 17.95
N LYS A 350 -7.17 -6.03 17.37
CA LYS A 350 -5.98 -6.66 17.98
C LYS A 350 -4.86 -5.65 18.26
N LYS A 351 -4.58 -4.77 17.30
CA LYS A 351 -3.53 -3.75 17.39
C LYS A 351 -3.70 -2.84 18.61
N PHE A 352 -4.95 -2.56 18.99
CA PHE A 352 -5.27 -1.73 20.16
C PHE A 352 -5.68 -2.56 21.37
N GLU A 353 -5.22 -3.80 21.49
CA GLU A 353 -5.53 -4.71 22.62
C GLU A 353 -7.04 -4.78 22.94
N TYR A 354 -7.88 -4.68 21.90
CA TYR A 354 -9.34 -4.66 22.00
C TYR A 354 -9.94 -3.46 22.77
N LEU A 355 -9.17 -2.40 23.06
CA LEU A 355 -9.68 -1.17 23.69
C LEU A 355 -10.88 -0.57 22.93
N ARG A 356 -10.86 -0.63 21.58
CA ARG A 356 -12.00 -0.21 20.75
C ARG A 356 -13.23 -1.11 20.92
N ALA A 357 -13.03 -2.42 21.05
CA ALA A 357 -14.12 -3.36 21.29
C ALA A 357 -14.78 -3.08 22.66
N GLU A 358 -13.99 -2.73 23.68
CA GLU A 358 -14.51 -2.31 24.98
C GLU A 358 -15.29 -1.01 24.91
N GLN A 359 -14.83 -0.05 24.10
CA GLN A 359 -15.57 1.19 23.85
C GLN A 359 -16.93 0.89 23.21
N TYR A 360 -16.99 0.00 22.22
CA TYR A 360 -18.26 -0.47 21.66
C TYR A 360 -19.13 -1.17 22.71
N GLY A 361 -18.51 -2.00 23.56
CA GLY A 361 -19.15 -2.61 24.71
C GLY A 361 -19.86 -1.60 25.60
N LYS A 362 -19.14 -0.55 26.02
CA LYS A 362 -19.69 0.52 26.87
C LYS A 362 -20.75 1.34 26.14
N TYR A 363 -20.49 1.70 24.89
CA TYR A 363 -21.30 2.61 24.11
C TYR A 363 -22.64 1.98 23.69
N TYR A 364 -22.59 0.78 23.12
CA TYR A 364 -23.77 0.05 22.64
C TYR A 364 -24.34 -0.93 23.67
N LYS A 365 -23.76 -1.00 24.88
CA LYS A 365 -24.10 -1.97 25.94
C LYS A 365 -24.04 -3.42 25.45
N LEU A 366 -22.93 -3.77 24.82
CA LEU A 366 -22.70 -5.09 24.22
C LEU A 366 -22.09 -6.04 25.24
N ASP A 367 -22.47 -7.30 25.13
CA ASP A 367 -21.84 -8.40 25.85
C ASP A 367 -20.80 -9.12 24.96
N MET A 368 -21.03 -9.12 23.64
CA MET A 368 -20.13 -9.73 22.65
C MET A 368 -20.09 -8.92 21.35
N ILE A 369 -19.04 -9.14 20.54
CA ILE A 369 -18.93 -8.60 19.18
C ILE A 369 -18.73 -9.76 18.20
N LEU A 370 -19.55 -9.78 17.15
CA LEU A 370 -19.40 -10.67 16.00
C LEU A 370 -18.70 -9.92 14.87
N HIS A 371 -17.47 -10.30 14.59
CA HIS A 371 -16.63 -9.77 13.53
C HIS A 371 -16.44 -10.83 12.43
N THR A 372 -16.55 -10.47 11.16
CA THR A 372 -16.27 -11.39 10.05
C THR A 372 -14.92 -11.11 9.43
N HIS A 373 -14.07 -12.12 9.30
CA HIS A 373 -12.82 -11.99 8.56
C HIS A 373 -13.06 -12.35 7.09
N TYR A 374 -12.68 -11.43 6.19
CA TYR A 374 -12.47 -11.57 4.75
C TYR A 374 -13.23 -12.70 4.02
N LEU A 375 -14.21 -12.32 3.20
CA LEU A 375 -14.84 -13.22 2.21
C LEU A 375 -13.92 -13.33 0.98
N GLY A 376 -13.00 -14.28 1.01
CA GLY A 376 -12.14 -14.56 -0.14
C GLY A 376 -12.90 -15.32 -1.23
N GLY A 377 -13.24 -14.63 -2.33
CA GLY A 377 -13.57 -15.31 -3.59
C GLY A 377 -14.69 -14.64 -4.39
N TYR A 378 -14.33 -13.98 -5.50
CA TYR A 378 -15.27 -13.39 -6.46
C TYR A 378 -16.12 -14.42 -7.23
N ASN A 379 -16.00 -15.71 -6.93
CA ASN A 379 -16.84 -16.76 -7.48
C ASN A 379 -17.90 -17.16 -6.46
N LEU A 380 -19.07 -16.52 -6.55
CA LEU A 380 -20.31 -16.88 -5.85
C LEU A 380 -20.78 -18.34 -6.06
N MET A 381 -20.05 -19.14 -6.85
CA MET A 381 -20.39 -20.52 -7.21
C MET A 381 -19.49 -21.60 -6.62
N HIS A 382 -18.42 -21.26 -5.88
CA HIS A 382 -17.59 -22.27 -5.22
C HIS A 382 -17.49 -22.02 -3.71
N ASP A 383 -17.42 -23.13 -2.97
CA ASP A 383 -17.33 -23.20 -1.51
C ASP A 383 -16.25 -22.24 -0.99
N SER A 384 -16.68 -21.12 -0.41
CA SER A 384 -15.81 -20.16 0.24
C SER A 384 -15.93 -20.41 1.75
N ASP A 385 -14.83 -20.78 2.38
CA ASP A 385 -14.74 -20.85 3.84
C ASP A 385 -14.92 -19.44 4.40
N ASN A 386 -15.84 -19.30 5.37
CA ASN A 386 -16.10 -18.02 6.01
C ASN A 386 -15.67 -18.11 7.47
N TYR A 387 -14.81 -17.17 7.88
CA TYR A 387 -14.28 -17.11 9.23
C TYR A 387 -14.99 -16.02 10.02
N PHE A 388 -15.63 -16.43 11.11
CA PHE A 388 -16.27 -15.52 12.04
C PHE A 388 -15.47 -15.48 13.33
N ASN A 389 -15.31 -14.31 13.91
CA ASN A 389 -14.68 -14.11 15.20
C ASN A 389 -15.74 -13.58 16.16
N LEU A 390 -15.96 -14.31 17.23
CA LEU A 390 -16.81 -13.90 18.32
C LEU A 390 -15.92 -13.42 19.46
N ILE A 391 -16.03 -12.15 19.80
CA ILE A 391 -15.24 -11.48 20.83
C ILE A 391 -16.11 -11.37 22.08
N ASP A 392 -15.74 -12.08 23.13
CA ASP A 392 -16.36 -12.00 24.45
C ASP A 392 -15.78 -10.79 25.20
N LEU A 393 -16.61 -9.79 25.49
CA LEU A 393 -16.15 -8.53 26.10
C LEU A 393 -15.93 -8.65 27.61
N TYR A 394 -16.45 -9.69 28.26
CA TYR A 394 -16.20 -9.93 29.68
C TYR A 394 -14.84 -10.58 29.91
N THR A 395 -14.52 -11.58 29.10
CA THR A 395 -13.26 -12.34 29.25
C THR A 395 -12.14 -11.86 28.34
N LYS A 396 -12.44 -10.92 27.42
CA LYS A 396 -11.56 -10.45 26.35
C LYS A 396 -11.00 -11.59 25.48
N ARG A 397 -11.73 -12.70 25.38
CA ARG A 397 -11.34 -13.85 24.56
C ARG A 397 -11.97 -13.75 23.18
N VAL A 398 -11.18 -14.08 22.17
CA VAL A 398 -11.65 -14.23 20.80
C VAL A 398 -11.82 -15.71 20.51
N LYS A 399 -13.03 -16.10 20.14
CA LYS A 399 -13.32 -17.42 19.61
C LYS A 399 -13.48 -17.32 18.10
N GLU A 400 -12.62 -18.03 17.39
CA GLU A 400 -12.79 -18.22 15.96
C GLU A 400 -13.81 -19.34 15.72
N VAL A 401 -14.81 -19.03 14.90
CA VAL A 401 -15.88 -19.94 14.51
C VAL A 401 -15.69 -20.21 13.02
N HIS A 402 -15.10 -21.37 12.73
CA HIS A 402 -14.97 -21.86 11.37
C HIS A 402 -16.29 -22.47 10.88
N LEU A 403 -16.71 -22.00 9.71
CA LEU A 403 -17.95 -22.43 9.09
C LEU A 403 -17.66 -22.87 7.65
N GLU A 404 -17.60 -24.19 7.47
CA GLU A 404 -17.74 -24.81 6.16
C GLU A 404 -19.18 -24.61 5.69
N LEU A 405 -19.35 -23.68 4.76
CA LEU A 405 -20.66 -23.23 4.32
C LEU A 405 -20.97 -23.78 2.92
N LYS A 406 -21.56 -24.98 2.87
CA LYS A 406 -22.08 -25.58 1.63
C LYS A 406 -23.52 -25.15 1.36
N GLY A 407 -23.86 -24.86 0.10
CA GLY A 407 -25.23 -24.55 -0.34
C GLY A 407 -25.63 -23.06 -0.29
N PRO A 408 -26.91 -22.73 -0.60
CA PRO A 408 -27.40 -21.36 -0.70
C PRO A 408 -27.30 -20.58 0.62
N ILE A 409 -27.20 -19.26 0.51
CA ILE A 409 -27.00 -18.29 1.61
C ILE A 409 -27.88 -18.57 2.84
N SER A 410 -29.14 -18.95 2.66
CA SER A 410 -30.09 -19.26 3.75
C SER A 410 -29.71 -20.49 4.59
N LEU A 411 -29.17 -21.54 3.98
CA LEU A 411 -28.71 -22.74 4.69
C LEU A 411 -27.41 -22.47 5.45
N ARG A 412 -26.58 -21.57 4.92
CA ARG A 412 -25.32 -21.17 5.55
C ARG A 412 -25.54 -20.51 6.92
N TYR A 413 -26.54 -19.62 7.03
CA TYR A 413 -26.82 -18.91 8.28
C TYR A 413 -27.46 -19.75 9.38
N ARG A 414 -28.26 -20.76 9.01
CA ARG A 414 -28.77 -21.72 9.99
C ARG A 414 -27.64 -22.43 10.74
N GLY A 415 -26.54 -22.74 10.05
CA GLY A 415 -25.33 -23.32 10.65
C GLY A 415 -24.60 -22.36 11.61
N ILE A 416 -24.59 -21.07 11.31
CA ILE A 416 -24.02 -20.04 12.21
C ILE A 416 -24.88 -19.94 13.46
N CYS A 417 -26.19 -19.84 13.31
CA CYS A 417 -27.13 -19.83 14.41
C CYS A 417 -26.96 -21.07 15.29
N SER A 418 -26.93 -22.28 14.73
CA SER A 418 -26.77 -23.49 15.55
C SER A 418 -25.42 -23.58 16.26
N LYS A 419 -24.33 -23.07 15.68
CA LYS A 419 -23.03 -23.07 16.36
C LYS A 419 -22.87 -21.95 17.39
N VAL A 420 -23.31 -20.73 17.07
CA VAL A 420 -23.13 -19.56 17.95
C VAL A 420 -24.15 -19.57 19.08
N LEU A 421 -25.41 -19.85 18.78
CA LEU A 421 -26.52 -19.71 19.74
C LEU A 421 -26.68 -20.87 20.70
N VAL A 422 -26.10 -22.03 20.36
CA VAL A 422 -26.10 -23.24 21.19
C VAL A 422 -24.72 -23.44 21.83
N SER A 423 -23.81 -22.45 21.71
CA SER A 423 -22.48 -22.53 22.29
C SER A 423 -22.52 -22.40 23.81
N GLU A 424 -21.65 -23.17 24.47
CA GLU A 424 -21.31 -22.99 25.89
C GLU A 424 -20.89 -21.55 26.21
N ASP A 425 -20.32 -20.82 25.23
CA ASP A 425 -19.91 -19.42 25.38
C ASP A 425 -21.09 -18.48 25.61
N LEU A 426 -22.22 -18.65 24.91
CA LEU A 426 -23.40 -17.81 25.12
C LEU A 426 -23.95 -18.00 26.55
N ASN A 427 -24.02 -19.25 27.00
CA ASN A 427 -24.44 -19.59 28.35
C ASN A 427 -23.45 -19.08 29.40
N ARG A 428 -22.14 -19.12 29.11
CA ARG A 428 -21.11 -18.51 29.97
C ARG A 428 -21.32 -17.00 30.09
N VAL A 429 -21.46 -16.29 28.97
CA VAL A 429 -21.68 -14.82 28.98
C VAL A 429 -22.95 -14.46 29.75
N LEU A 430 -24.05 -15.23 29.60
CA LEU A 430 -25.25 -15.05 30.40
C LEU A 430 -25.00 -15.23 31.91
N ARG A 431 -24.22 -16.24 32.31
CA ARG A 431 -23.85 -16.46 33.72
C ARG A 431 -23.03 -15.29 34.27
N GLU A 432 -22.01 -14.85 33.54
CA GLU A 432 -21.17 -13.71 33.95
C GLU A 432 -21.99 -12.41 34.04
N LYS A 433 -22.90 -12.19 33.09
CA LYS A 433 -23.81 -11.03 33.09
C LYS A 433 -24.76 -11.04 34.28
N ARG A 434 -25.36 -12.20 34.60
CA ARG A 434 -26.23 -12.35 35.79
C ARG A 434 -25.46 -12.12 37.08
N LYS A 435 -24.25 -12.69 37.19
CA LYS A 435 -23.34 -12.49 38.31
C LYS A 435 -22.97 -11.01 38.49
N ALA A 436 -22.63 -10.30 37.41
CA ALA A 436 -22.34 -8.87 37.43
C ALA A 436 -23.56 -8.02 37.83
N ALA A 437 -24.77 -8.52 37.57
CA ALA A 437 -26.04 -7.90 37.99
C ALA A 437 -26.51 -8.35 39.40
N GLY A 438 -25.73 -9.19 40.10
CA GLY A 438 -26.08 -9.69 41.43
C GLY A 438 -27.23 -10.70 41.47
N LYS A 439 -27.44 -11.47 40.39
CA LYS A 439 -28.48 -12.49 40.26
C LYS A 439 -27.94 -13.91 40.23
#